data_AF-A0A367KLQ9-F1
#
_entry.id   AF-A0A367KLQ9-F1
#
_cell.length_a   1.000
_cell.length_b   1.000
_cell.length_c   1.000
_cell.angle_alpha   90.00
_cell.angle_beta   90.00
_cell.angle_gamma   90.00
#
_symmetry.space_group_name_H-M   'P 1'
#
loop_
_entity.id
_entity.type
_entity.pdbx_description
1 polymer ?
#
loop_
_entity_poly.entity_id
_entity_poly.type
_entity_poly.pdbx_seq_one_letter_code
_entity_poly.pdbx_strand_id
1 'polypeptide(L)'
;MLKNIKSSIIITLLTISRTSSHVQALLPYYSSPIESSLAPATSNYMYSTTSTTNTNLSSNFEPVQDEYLVDTCYQQRVAFSQYWIPRENEWDESNDGDRMFLGATNKNTPLYDKEHKEITKVSAEMHEKCLMEGTCLLENGDLINIDNVDIPTFIKIGEAGRSHTVFGLGSGSQNLVPYVSVAASDLPYGQKLYIHELDGQELGNDMVHNGCVRVDDSSWSFDACHIDLFVPTYIDYLWLDLDEQATIELVDDCELQNYISIHHLIQMKATLNTSIIPLLLYDN
;
A
#
# COMPACT_ATOMS: atom_id res chain seq x y z
N MET A 1 -9.70 12.65 -17.48
CA MET A 1 -10.30 13.97 -17.81
C MET A 1 -11.11 14.43 -16.59
N LEU A 2 -10.43 14.81 -15.50
CA LEU A 2 -11.06 15.23 -14.25
C LEU A 2 -11.39 16.72 -14.33
N LYS A 3 -12.66 17.06 -14.11
CA LYS A 3 -13.15 18.43 -13.98
C LYS A 3 -13.70 18.61 -12.57
N ASN A 4 -12.94 19.35 -11.77
CA ASN A 4 -13.38 20.44 -10.88
C ASN A 4 -14.83 20.41 -10.39
N ILE A 5 -15.04 20.21 -9.07
CA ILE A 5 -15.87 21.09 -8.24
C ILE A 5 -15.29 21.16 -6.82
N LYS A 6 -14.75 22.34 -6.44
CA LYS A 6 -14.47 22.69 -5.04
C LYS A 6 -15.78 22.86 -4.28
N SER A 7 -16.01 22.06 -3.24
CA SER A 7 -17.11 22.27 -2.30
C SER A 7 -16.57 22.83 -0.99
N SER A 8 -16.76 24.15 -0.78
CA SER A 8 -16.52 24.78 0.52
C SER A 8 -17.59 24.35 1.50
N ILE A 9 -17.24 23.52 2.48
CA ILE A 9 -18.10 23.19 3.61
C ILE A 9 -17.79 24.15 4.76
N ILE A 10 -18.77 25.01 5.08
CA ILE A 10 -18.79 25.82 6.30
C ILE A 10 -19.18 24.90 7.46
N ILE A 11 -18.20 24.50 8.28
CA ILE A 11 -18.43 23.77 9.53
C ILE A 11 -18.95 24.76 10.58
N THR A 12 -20.22 24.63 10.94
CA THR A 12 -20.80 25.32 12.10
C THR A 12 -20.43 24.54 13.36
N LEU A 13 -19.54 25.13 14.17
CA LEU A 13 -19.16 24.61 15.50
C LEU A 13 -20.37 24.57 16.44
N LEU A 14 -20.90 23.37 16.69
CA LEU A 14 -21.77 23.09 17.82
C LEU A 14 -20.92 22.64 19.01
N THR A 15 -20.75 23.55 19.96
CA THR A 15 -20.13 23.30 21.26
C THR A 15 -21.06 22.44 22.12
N ILE A 16 -20.76 21.13 22.23
CA ILE A 16 -21.36 20.27 23.25
C ILE A 16 -20.34 20.09 24.38
N SER A 17 -20.75 20.60 25.55
CA SER A 17 -20.04 20.54 26.82
C SER A 17 -20.45 19.31 27.62
N ARG A 18 -19.43 18.66 28.22
CA ARG A 18 -19.47 17.78 29.41
C ARG A 18 -20.17 16.41 29.20
N THR A 19 -19.75 15.29 29.79
CA THR A 19 -19.07 15.01 31.06
C THR A 19 -18.26 13.70 30.98
N SER A 20 -17.13 13.66 31.67
CA SER A 20 -16.35 12.46 32.01
C SER A 20 -17.20 11.45 32.80
N SER A 21 -17.13 10.18 32.42
CA SER A 21 -17.57 9.05 33.24
C SER A 21 -16.57 7.91 33.04
N HIS A 22 -15.75 7.68 34.05
CA HIS A 22 -14.86 6.54 34.16
C HIS A 22 -15.66 5.24 34.07
N VAL A 23 -15.40 4.43 33.04
CA VAL A 23 -15.79 3.03 33.00
C VAL A 23 -14.51 2.19 33.03
N GLN A 24 -14.35 1.52 34.16
CA GLN A 24 -13.22 0.66 34.48
C GLN A 24 -13.56 -0.74 33.96
N ALA A 25 -12.93 -1.15 32.86
CA ALA A 25 -13.12 -2.48 32.28
C ALA A 25 -12.31 -3.51 33.08
N LEU A 26 -13.02 -4.46 33.69
CA LEU A 26 -12.46 -5.65 34.34
C LEU A 26 -12.13 -6.70 33.27
N LEU A 27 -10.86 -7.02 33.11
CA LEU A 27 -10.39 -8.15 32.29
C LEU A 27 -10.40 -9.43 33.15
N PRO A 28 -10.96 -10.56 32.67
CA PRO A 28 -10.78 -11.83 33.32
C PRO A 28 -9.43 -12.45 32.95
N TYR A 29 -8.66 -12.75 34.00
CA TYR A 29 -7.47 -13.59 34.01
C TYR A 29 -7.83 -14.99 33.49
N TYR A 30 -7.20 -15.42 32.39
CA TYR A 30 -7.16 -16.83 31.99
C TYR A 30 -5.71 -17.29 32.03
N SER A 31 -5.40 -18.13 33.02
CA SER A 31 -4.17 -18.88 33.14
C SER A 31 -4.43 -20.33 32.75
N SER A 32 -3.56 -20.90 31.92
CA SER A 32 -3.34 -22.35 31.82
C SER A 32 -2.00 -22.66 31.12
N PRO A 33 -1.40 -23.83 31.39
CA PRO A 33 0.04 -23.99 31.49
C PRO A 33 0.67 -24.84 30.37
N ILE A 34 2.01 -24.68 30.24
CA ILE A 34 3.05 -25.70 30.01
C ILE A 34 2.91 -26.57 28.74
N GLU A 35 3.90 -26.54 27.82
CA GLU A 35 5.01 -27.52 27.80
C GLU A 35 5.98 -27.29 26.62
N SER A 36 7.25 -27.56 26.87
CA SER A 36 8.37 -27.45 25.94
C SER A 36 8.58 -28.73 25.12
N SER A 37 9.13 -28.62 23.90
CA SER A 37 10.51 -29.07 23.59
C SER A 37 10.73 -29.53 22.13
N LEU A 38 11.94 -29.17 21.65
CA LEU A 38 12.85 -29.92 20.76
C LEU A 38 12.64 -29.99 19.23
N ALA A 39 13.42 -29.12 18.56
CA ALA A 39 14.51 -29.41 17.62
C ALA A 39 14.23 -29.70 16.11
N PRO A 40 15.19 -29.36 15.22
CA PRO A 40 14.92 -29.02 13.82
C PRO A 40 15.24 -30.17 12.85
N ALA A 41 14.46 -30.27 11.77
CA ALA A 41 14.80 -31.09 10.61
C ALA A 41 15.58 -30.27 9.58
N THR A 42 16.86 -30.56 9.44
CA THR A 42 17.71 -30.11 8.33
C THR A 42 17.41 -30.93 7.09
N SER A 43 17.05 -30.28 5.99
CA SER A 43 16.97 -30.93 4.67
C SER A 43 17.97 -30.26 3.73
N ASN A 44 19.00 -31.03 3.37
CA ASN A 44 20.01 -30.68 2.38
C ASN A 44 19.37 -30.74 0.98
N TYR A 45 19.21 -29.59 0.32
CA TYR A 45 19.02 -29.58 -1.13
C TYR A 45 20.39 -29.49 -1.81
N MET A 46 20.76 -30.60 -2.46
CA MET A 46 21.91 -30.69 -3.34
C MET A 46 21.69 -29.83 -4.58
N TYR A 47 22.65 -28.97 -4.87
CA TYR A 47 22.86 -28.38 -6.19
C TYR A 47 23.20 -29.49 -7.19
N SER A 48 22.37 -29.63 -8.23
CA SER A 48 22.72 -30.38 -9.44
C SER A 48 23.03 -29.39 -10.55
N THR A 49 24.31 -29.17 -10.78
CA THR A 49 24.84 -28.45 -11.94
C THR A 49 24.84 -29.39 -13.14
N THR A 50 23.98 -29.13 -14.12
CA THR A 50 24.13 -29.69 -15.47
C THR A 50 24.43 -28.56 -16.45
N SER A 51 25.69 -28.59 -16.91
CA SER A 51 26.23 -27.75 -17.95
C SER A 51 25.71 -28.24 -19.30
N THR A 52 25.06 -27.37 -20.07
CA THR A 52 24.86 -27.57 -21.51
C THR A 52 25.24 -26.30 -22.26
N THR A 53 26.06 -26.51 -23.27
CA THR A 53 26.75 -25.51 -24.08
C THR A 53 25.93 -25.02 -25.27
N ASN A 54 26.10 -23.73 -25.55
CA ASN A 54 26.03 -23.06 -26.85
C ASN A 54 24.68 -22.97 -27.57
N THR A 55 24.24 -21.72 -27.79
CA THR A 55 24.40 -21.08 -29.11
C THR A 55 24.24 -19.57 -29.00
N ASN A 56 25.25 -18.86 -29.48
CA ASN A 56 25.23 -17.42 -29.72
C ASN A 56 24.17 -17.09 -30.78
N LEU A 57 23.19 -16.27 -30.43
CA LEU A 57 22.54 -15.37 -31.38
C LEU A 57 22.62 -13.96 -30.79
N SER A 58 23.58 -13.18 -31.27
CA SER A 58 23.70 -11.76 -31.03
C SER A 58 22.51 -11.07 -31.73
N SER A 59 21.53 -10.65 -30.93
CA SER A 59 20.62 -9.58 -31.32
C SER A 59 21.10 -8.32 -30.61
N ASN A 60 21.80 -7.46 -31.35
CA ASN A 60 22.01 -6.09 -30.93
C ASN A 60 20.64 -5.40 -30.94
N PHE A 61 19.95 -5.42 -29.79
CA PHE A 61 18.95 -4.41 -29.49
C PHE A 61 19.71 -3.20 -28.97
N GLU A 62 19.83 -2.17 -29.82
CA GLU A 62 20.21 -0.84 -29.32
C GLU A 62 19.03 -0.31 -28.49
N PRO A 63 19.23 0.10 -27.22
CA PRO A 63 18.22 0.84 -26.49
C PRO A 63 18.26 2.27 -27.00
N VAL A 64 17.28 2.67 -27.80
CA VAL A 64 17.21 4.04 -28.33
C VAL A 64 15.80 4.59 -28.06
N GLN A 65 15.77 5.63 -27.22
CA GLN A 65 14.70 6.65 -27.06
C GLN A 65 13.57 6.46 -26.03
N ASP A 66 13.86 6.19 -24.76
CA ASP A 66 12.90 6.51 -23.67
C ASP A 66 13.53 7.23 -22.48
N GLU A 67 14.79 6.94 -22.17
CA GLU A 67 15.52 7.55 -21.04
C GLU A 67 15.58 9.09 -21.09
N TYR A 68 15.55 9.67 -22.29
CA TYR A 68 15.64 11.13 -22.50
C TYR A 68 14.30 11.87 -22.28
N LEU A 69 13.15 11.18 -22.36
CA LEU A 69 11.84 11.80 -22.19
C LEU A 69 11.44 11.88 -20.72
N VAL A 70 11.72 10.82 -19.96
CA VAL A 70 11.47 10.70 -18.52
C VAL A 70 12.09 11.89 -17.76
N ASP A 71 13.37 12.18 -18.00
CA ASP A 71 14.08 13.25 -17.29
C ASP A 71 13.50 14.65 -17.56
N THR A 72 12.92 14.89 -18.75
CA THR A 72 12.44 16.23 -19.10
C THR A 72 11.12 16.63 -18.45
N CYS A 73 10.25 15.67 -18.08
CA CYS A 73 8.98 16.02 -17.46
C CYS A 73 9.07 16.23 -15.95
N TYR A 74 10.04 15.61 -15.27
CA TYR A 74 10.31 15.88 -13.85
C TYR A 74 11.02 17.23 -13.61
N GLN A 75 11.42 17.95 -14.68
CA GLN A 75 11.91 19.34 -14.58
C GLN A 75 10.79 20.36 -14.28
N GLN A 76 9.53 19.95 -14.38
CA GLN A 76 8.35 20.73 -14.02
C GLN A 76 7.58 20.01 -12.90
N ARG A 77 6.58 20.69 -12.33
CA ARG A 77 5.64 20.02 -11.41
C ARG A 77 4.86 18.95 -12.19
N VAL A 78 4.72 17.78 -11.59
CA VAL A 78 4.04 16.61 -12.18
C VAL A 78 2.76 16.31 -11.44
N ALA A 79 1.88 15.50 -12.03
CA ALA A 79 0.67 15.04 -11.35
C ALA A 79 1.05 14.23 -10.11
N PHE A 80 0.38 14.54 -9.01
CA PHE A 80 0.62 13.91 -7.72
C PHE A 80 -0.71 13.49 -7.10
N SER A 81 -0.85 12.21 -6.80
CA SER A 81 -2.03 11.65 -6.14
C SER A 81 -1.64 10.78 -4.96
N GLN A 82 -2.65 10.19 -4.33
CA GLN A 82 -2.48 9.23 -3.25
C GLN A 82 -3.37 8.02 -3.52
N TYR A 83 -2.89 6.84 -3.13
CA TYR A 83 -3.66 5.59 -3.13
C TYR A 83 -3.53 4.90 -1.78
N TRP A 84 -4.53 4.08 -1.44
CA TRP A 84 -4.62 3.44 -0.13
C TRP A 84 -5.19 2.04 -0.20
N ILE A 85 -5.14 1.30 0.92
CA ILE A 85 -5.78 -0.01 1.02
C ILE A 85 -7.25 0.18 1.43
N PRO A 86 -8.23 -0.13 0.57
CA PRO A 86 -9.64 -0.13 0.95
C PRO A 86 -9.88 -1.20 2.00
N ARG A 87 -10.73 -0.88 2.97
CA ARG A 87 -11.01 -1.76 4.09
C ARG A 87 -12.49 -2.04 4.22
N GLU A 88 -12.81 -3.32 4.30
CA GLU A 88 -14.18 -3.77 4.45
C GLU A 88 -14.78 -3.25 5.76
N ASN A 89 -16.01 -2.75 5.69
CA ASN A 89 -16.71 -2.02 6.76
C ASN A 89 -16.08 -0.68 7.17
N GLU A 90 -15.36 0.00 6.28
CA GLU A 90 -14.90 1.37 6.48
C GLU A 90 -15.47 2.34 5.43
N TRP A 91 -15.31 3.64 5.69
CA TRP A 91 -15.60 4.69 4.72
C TRP A 91 -14.46 4.80 3.71
N ASP A 92 -14.82 5.13 2.47
CA ASP A 92 -13.95 5.28 1.32
C ASP A 92 -14.54 6.33 0.35
N GLU A 93 -13.97 6.45 -0.84
CA GLU A 93 -14.36 7.36 -1.90
C GLU A 93 -14.52 6.64 -3.24
N SER A 94 -15.57 7.03 -3.96
CA SER A 94 -15.81 6.61 -5.34
C SER A 94 -14.94 7.40 -6.33
N ASN A 95 -14.88 6.95 -7.58
CA ASN A 95 -14.10 7.61 -8.64
C ASN A 95 -14.55 9.06 -8.96
N ASP A 96 -15.77 9.42 -8.56
CA ASP A 96 -16.34 10.76 -8.72
C ASP A 96 -16.09 11.67 -7.51
N GLY A 97 -15.40 11.18 -6.47
CA GLY A 97 -15.14 11.92 -5.24
C GLY A 97 -16.24 11.81 -4.18
N ASP A 98 -17.30 11.02 -4.44
CA ASP A 98 -18.38 10.82 -3.48
C ASP A 98 -18.00 9.80 -2.40
N ARG A 99 -18.28 10.14 -1.14
CA ARG A 99 -18.08 9.24 0.00
C ARG A 99 -18.95 7.99 -0.12
N MET A 100 -18.34 6.84 0.12
CA MET A 100 -19.00 5.54 0.10
C MET A 100 -18.60 4.69 1.31
N PHE A 101 -19.43 3.71 1.66
CA PHE A 101 -19.17 2.81 2.78
C PHE A 101 -19.03 1.37 2.30
N LEU A 102 -17.93 0.71 2.65
CA LEU A 102 -17.55 -0.63 2.19
C LEU A 102 -18.06 -1.76 3.10
N GLY A 103 -19.11 -1.50 3.90
CA GLY A 103 -19.73 -2.48 4.80
C GLY A 103 -21.13 -2.90 4.38
N ALA A 104 -21.38 -2.99 3.07
CA ALA A 104 -22.70 -3.39 2.57
C ALA A 104 -23.03 -4.83 3.01
N THR A 105 -24.28 -5.04 3.44
CA THR A 105 -24.75 -6.34 3.94
C THR A 105 -24.85 -7.41 2.85
N ASN A 106 -24.87 -7.00 1.59
CA ASN A 106 -24.99 -7.89 0.43
C ASN A 106 -23.60 -8.30 -0.09
N LYS A 107 -23.03 -9.35 0.50
CA LYS A 107 -21.73 -9.93 0.08
C LYS A 107 -21.94 -11.06 -0.94
N ASN A 108 -22.20 -10.71 -2.19
CA ASN A 108 -22.50 -11.67 -3.27
C ASN A 108 -21.53 -11.61 -4.45
N THR A 109 -20.54 -10.74 -4.41
CA THR A 109 -19.55 -10.59 -5.48
C THR A 109 -18.29 -11.40 -5.12
N PRO A 110 -17.96 -12.46 -5.86
CA PRO A 110 -16.81 -13.32 -5.55
C PRO A 110 -15.48 -12.64 -5.90
N LEU A 111 -14.47 -12.86 -5.06
CA LEU A 111 -13.06 -12.67 -5.42
C LEU A 111 -12.52 -14.03 -5.89
N TYR A 112 -12.05 -14.10 -7.13
CA TYR A 112 -11.52 -15.33 -7.71
C TYR A 112 -9.99 -15.36 -7.69
N ASP A 113 -9.41 -16.53 -7.44
CA ASP A 113 -7.98 -16.75 -7.70
C ASP A 113 -7.70 -16.97 -9.19
N LYS A 114 -6.42 -17.12 -9.56
CA LYS A 114 -5.99 -17.35 -10.94
C LYS A 114 -6.56 -18.63 -11.57
N GLU A 115 -6.89 -19.63 -10.74
CA GLU A 115 -7.59 -20.85 -11.16
C GLU A 115 -9.12 -20.68 -11.25
N HIS A 116 -9.63 -19.45 -11.07
CA HIS A 116 -11.05 -19.09 -11.04
C HIS A 116 -11.83 -19.79 -9.92
N LYS A 117 -11.15 -20.13 -8.83
CA LYS A 117 -11.77 -20.63 -7.61
C LYS A 117 -12.08 -19.47 -6.67
N GLU A 118 -13.24 -19.51 -6.06
CA GLU A 118 -13.69 -18.50 -5.10
C GLU A 118 -12.79 -18.50 -3.86
N ILE A 119 -12.19 -17.33 -3.56
CA ILE A 119 -11.48 -17.06 -2.30
C ILE A 119 -12.51 -16.72 -1.23
N THR A 120 -13.37 -15.75 -1.52
CA THR A 120 -14.44 -15.26 -0.64
C THR A 120 -15.46 -14.44 -1.45
N LYS A 121 -16.50 -13.94 -0.79
CA LYS A 121 -17.45 -12.96 -1.34
C LYS A 121 -17.42 -11.67 -0.56
N VAL A 122 -17.50 -10.56 -1.30
CA VAL A 122 -17.54 -9.20 -0.80
C VAL A 122 -18.71 -8.44 -1.43
N SER A 123 -18.94 -7.18 -1.05
CA SER A 123 -19.90 -6.34 -1.75
C SER A 123 -19.37 -5.93 -3.13
N ALA A 124 -20.25 -5.43 -4.00
CA ALA A 124 -19.83 -4.94 -5.32
C ALA A 124 -18.85 -3.77 -5.20
N GLU A 125 -19.12 -2.86 -4.27
CA GLU A 125 -18.28 -1.71 -3.94
C GLU A 125 -16.89 -2.13 -3.47
N MET A 126 -16.83 -3.10 -2.54
CA MET A 126 -15.55 -3.61 -2.05
C MET A 126 -14.76 -4.30 -3.16
N HIS A 127 -15.43 -5.08 -4.02
CA HIS A 127 -14.78 -5.71 -5.18
C HIS A 127 -14.18 -4.66 -6.13
N GLU A 128 -14.93 -3.61 -6.47
CA GLU A 128 -14.45 -2.51 -7.32
C GLU A 128 -13.24 -1.83 -6.71
N LYS A 129 -13.29 -1.49 -5.41
CA LYS A 129 -12.17 -0.88 -4.71
C LYS A 129 -10.95 -1.79 -4.61
N CYS A 130 -11.14 -3.10 -4.38
CA CYS A 130 -10.03 -4.08 -4.42
C CYS A 130 -9.32 -4.11 -5.79
N LEU A 131 -10.08 -3.97 -6.89
CA LEU A 131 -9.49 -3.91 -8.23
C LEU A 131 -8.78 -2.59 -8.49
N MET A 132 -9.40 -1.49 -8.09
CA MET A 132 -8.92 -0.15 -8.35
C MET A 132 -7.57 0.11 -7.67
N GLU A 133 -7.50 -0.13 -6.36
CA GLU A 133 -6.31 0.19 -5.54
C GLU A 133 -5.25 -0.92 -5.57
N GLY A 134 -5.58 -2.08 -6.15
CA GLY A 134 -4.67 -3.23 -6.27
C GLY A 134 -4.45 -4.04 -4.99
N THR A 135 -4.72 -3.48 -3.81
CA THR A 135 -4.67 -4.21 -2.52
C THR A 135 -5.87 -3.84 -1.66
N CYS A 136 -6.52 -4.80 -0.99
CA CYS A 136 -7.60 -4.53 -0.05
C CYS A 136 -7.57 -5.42 1.19
N LEU A 137 -8.09 -4.91 2.32
CA LEU A 137 -8.16 -5.60 3.60
C LEU A 137 -9.60 -5.99 3.93
N LEU A 138 -9.83 -7.28 4.15
CA LEU A 138 -11.14 -7.82 4.50
C LEU A 138 -11.42 -7.77 6.00
N GLU A 139 -12.70 -7.88 6.37
CA GLU A 139 -13.16 -7.81 7.75
C GLU A 139 -12.55 -8.91 8.62
N ASN A 140 -12.32 -10.11 8.07
CA ASN A 140 -11.66 -11.21 8.76
C ASN A 140 -10.15 -11.02 8.94
N GLY A 141 -9.56 -9.97 8.34
CA GLY A 141 -8.13 -9.70 8.34
C GLY A 141 -7.36 -10.45 7.27
N ASP A 142 -8.02 -11.03 6.26
CA ASP A 142 -7.32 -11.44 5.05
C ASP A 142 -6.88 -10.20 4.26
N LEU A 143 -5.65 -10.22 3.76
CA LEU A 143 -5.14 -9.21 2.83
C LEU A 143 -5.08 -9.80 1.44
N ILE A 144 -5.73 -9.11 0.52
CA ILE A 144 -5.92 -9.54 -0.84
C ILE A 144 -5.18 -8.55 -1.74
N ASN A 145 -4.28 -9.06 -2.57
CA ASN A 145 -3.66 -8.30 -3.65
C ASN A 145 -4.31 -8.72 -4.97
N ILE A 146 -4.35 -7.82 -5.93
CA ILE A 146 -4.66 -8.14 -7.31
C ILE A 146 -3.55 -9.00 -7.90
N ASP A 147 -3.94 -9.99 -8.71
CA ASP A 147 -3.04 -10.86 -9.46
C ASP A 147 -3.09 -10.50 -10.96
N ASN A 148 -4.27 -10.21 -11.49
CA ASN A 148 -4.45 -9.77 -12.87
C ASN A 148 -5.64 -8.79 -13.00
N VAL A 149 -5.40 -7.66 -13.66
CA VAL A 149 -6.42 -6.62 -13.93
C VAL A 149 -7.30 -6.94 -15.14
N ASP A 150 -6.74 -7.54 -16.20
CA ASP A 150 -7.45 -7.83 -17.45
C ASP A 150 -8.47 -8.96 -17.28
N ILE A 151 -8.09 -9.95 -16.47
CA ILE A 151 -8.95 -11.02 -16.00
C ILE A 151 -8.95 -10.89 -14.48
N PRO A 152 -9.92 -10.15 -13.89
CA PRO A 152 -9.98 -9.87 -12.45
C PRO A 152 -9.76 -11.09 -11.56
N THR A 153 -8.51 -11.30 -11.16
CA THR A 153 -8.08 -12.36 -10.25
C THR A 153 -7.26 -11.77 -9.13
N PHE A 154 -7.28 -12.46 -8.01
CA PHE A 154 -6.71 -12.00 -6.77
C PHE A 154 -5.88 -13.10 -6.11
N ILE A 155 -5.01 -12.69 -5.20
CA ILE A 155 -4.24 -13.58 -4.35
C ILE A 155 -4.39 -13.16 -2.89
N LYS A 156 -4.64 -14.13 -2.02
CA LYS A 156 -4.52 -13.91 -0.58
C LYS A 156 -3.04 -13.94 -0.19
N ILE A 157 -2.52 -12.80 0.24
CA ILE A 157 -1.10 -12.62 0.58
C ILE A 157 -0.83 -12.57 2.09
N GLY A 158 -1.89 -12.59 2.90
CA GLY A 158 -1.78 -12.63 4.35
C GLY A 158 -3.11 -12.81 5.04
N GLU A 159 -3.05 -13.24 6.30
CA GLU A 159 -4.18 -13.40 7.21
C GLU A 159 -4.04 -12.43 8.39
N ALA A 160 -5.02 -12.43 9.30
CA ALA A 160 -4.93 -11.65 10.54
C ALA A 160 -3.70 -12.09 11.36
N GLY A 161 -2.96 -11.13 11.91
CA GLY A 161 -1.74 -11.39 12.67
C GLY A 161 -0.48 -11.60 11.82
N ARG A 162 -0.53 -11.34 10.51
CA ARG A 162 0.64 -11.44 9.62
C ARG A 162 1.81 -10.55 10.08
N SER A 163 3.03 -11.00 9.81
CA SER A 163 4.28 -10.27 10.09
C SER A 163 5.07 -9.88 8.84
N HIS A 164 4.65 -10.38 7.67
CA HIS A 164 5.20 -10.09 6.35
C HIS A 164 4.07 -9.53 5.49
N THR A 165 4.41 -8.87 4.39
CA THR A 165 3.43 -8.31 3.43
C THR A 165 2.35 -7.45 4.10
N VAL A 166 2.72 -6.75 5.18
CA VAL A 166 1.77 -6.09 6.09
C VAL A 166 0.86 -5.11 5.35
N PHE A 167 1.42 -4.40 4.37
CA PHE A 167 0.77 -3.35 3.59
C PHE A 167 0.57 -3.70 2.12
N GLY A 168 0.68 -4.98 1.75
CA GLY A 168 0.50 -5.41 0.36
C GLY A 168 1.81 -5.58 -0.41
N LEU A 169 1.66 -6.16 -1.60
CA LEU A 169 2.71 -6.28 -2.59
C LEU A 169 2.60 -5.10 -3.57
N GLY A 170 3.72 -4.46 -3.85
CA GLY A 170 3.82 -3.59 -5.01
C GLY A 170 4.09 -4.37 -6.29
N SER A 171 4.13 -3.68 -7.42
CA SER A 171 4.51 -4.25 -8.73
C SER A 171 6.02 -4.58 -8.83
N GLY A 172 6.85 -3.97 -7.98
CA GLY A 172 8.27 -4.27 -7.86
C GLY A 172 8.57 -5.54 -7.04
N SER A 173 9.83 -5.73 -6.66
CA SER A 173 10.22 -6.81 -5.74
C SER A 173 10.14 -6.40 -4.26
N GLN A 174 9.56 -5.24 -3.97
CA GLN A 174 9.44 -4.66 -2.63
C GLN A 174 7.98 -4.77 -2.17
N ASN A 175 7.77 -4.99 -0.87
CA ASN A 175 6.46 -4.77 -0.26
C ASN A 175 6.17 -3.27 -0.19
N LEU A 176 4.89 -2.90 -0.18
CA LEU A 176 4.51 -1.50 0.01
C LEU A 176 4.85 -1.04 1.44
N VAL A 177 5.29 0.21 1.55
CA VAL A 177 5.72 0.86 2.80
C VAL A 177 4.99 2.19 2.92
N PRO A 178 4.16 2.38 3.97
CA PRO A 178 3.41 3.62 4.18
C PRO A 178 4.27 4.86 4.10
N TYR A 179 3.83 5.83 3.31
CA TYR A 179 4.48 7.12 3.08
C TYR A 179 5.85 7.04 2.41
N VAL A 180 6.34 5.86 2.04
CA VAL A 180 7.63 5.68 1.37
C VAL A 180 7.44 5.17 -0.05
N SER A 181 6.52 4.24 -0.26
CA SER A 181 6.26 3.68 -1.58
C SER A 181 5.48 4.65 -2.44
N VAL A 182 5.89 4.77 -3.70
CA VAL A 182 5.09 5.42 -4.74
C VAL A 182 4.88 4.49 -5.93
N ALA A 183 3.75 4.68 -6.62
CA ALA A 183 3.53 4.13 -7.94
C ALA A 183 3.98 5.13 -9.02
N ALA A 184 4.73 4.63 -10.00
CA ALA A 184 5.13 5.36 -11.19
C ALA A 184 5.29 4.38 -12.36
N SER A 185 4.85 4.78 -13.56
CA SER A 185 4.85 3.88 -14.74
C SER A 185 6.05 4.08 -15.66
N ASP A 186 6.83 5.13 -15.44
CA ASP A 186 7.93 5.59 -16.28
C ASP A 186 9.28 5.69 -15.55
N LEU A 187 9.33 5.27 -14.29
CA LEU A 187 10.54 5.22 -13.47
C LEU A 187 10.90 3.77 -13.09
N PRO A 188 12.19 3.43 -12.96
CA PRO A 188 12.58 2.08 -12.57
C PRO A 188 12.23 1.81 -11.10
N TYR A 189 11.81 0.57 -10.81
CA TYR A 189 11.61 0.13 -9.43
C TYR A 189 12.89 0.31 -8.60
N GLY A 190 12.72 0.73 -7.35
CA GLY A 190 13.80 1.08 -6.44
C GLY A 190 14.39 2.47 -6.65
N GLN A 191 14.03 3.21 -7.71
CA GLN A 191 14.41 4.61 -7.87
C GLN A 191 13.93 5.40 -6.67
N LYS A 192 14.85 6.12 -6.02
CA LYS A 192 14.47 7.03 -4.95
C LYS A 192 14.15 8.40 -5.53
N LEU A 193 13.20 9.07 -4.90
CA LEU A 193 12.77 10.40 -5.25
C LEU A 193 12.81 11.28 -4.00
N TYR A 194 13.04 12.56 -4.21
CA TYR A 194 12.75 13.58 -3.23
C TYR A 194 11.55 14.41 -3.71
N ILE A 195 10.49 14.43 -2.90
CA ILE A 195 9.25 15.17 -3.16
C ILE A 195 9.22 16.37 -2.21
N HIS A 196 9.36 17.57 -2.78
CA HIS A 196 9.46 18.81 -1.99
C HIS A 196 8.23 19.03 -1.10
N GLU A 197 7.05 18.73 -1.62
CA GLU A 197 5.78 18.90 -0.92
C GLU A 197 5.58 17.91 0.24
N LEU A 198 6.42 16.86 0.34
CA LEU A 198 6.41 15.95 1.47
C LEU A 198 7.48 16.26 2.52
N ASP A 199 8.44 17.15 2.27
CA ASP A 199 9.43 17.50 3.29
C ASP A 199 8.82 18.44 4.33
N GLY A 200 8.85 18.02 5.59
CA GLY A 200 8.19 18.74 6.68
C GLY A 200 6.70 18.41 6.84
N GLN A 201 6.13 17.54 6.01
CA GLN A 201 4.73 17.13 6.12
C GLN A 201 4.50 16.33 7.42
N GLU A 202 3.55 16.76 8.24
CA GLU A 202 3.19 16.05 9.48
C GLU A 202 2.34 14.81 9.16
N LEU A 203 2.80 13.64 9.63
CA LEU A 203 2.12 12.35 9.45
C LEU A 203 1.32 11.93 10.71
N GLY A 204 1.29 12.80 11.72
CA GLY A 204 0.77 12.49 13.05
C GLY A 204 1.76 11.69 13.92
N ASN A 205 1.42 11.50 15.20
CA ASN A 205 2.28 10.83 16.20
C ASN A 205 3.72 11.37 16.26
N ASP A 206 3.89 12.69 16.12
CA ASP A 206 5.18 13.39 16.08
C ASP A 206 6.10 12.96 14.93
N MET A 207 5.58 12.26 13.91
CA MET A 207 6.33 11.90 12.70
C MET A 207 6.21 13.03 11.67
N VAL A 208 7.34 13.37 11.09
CA VAL A 208 7.48 14.38 10.04
C VAL A 208 8.18 13.71 8.87
N HIS A 209 7.58 13.81 7.69
CA HIS A 209 8.12 13.23 6.48
C HIS A 209 9.33 14.06 5.98
N ASN A 210 10.35 13.41 5.40
CA ASN A 210 11.62 14.06 5.01
C ASN A 210 11.77 14.24 3.49
N GLY A 211 10.67 14.14 2.75
CA GLY A 211 10.62 14.19 1.29
C GLY A 211 11.06 12.91 0.57
N CYS A 212 11.76 11.97 1.22
CA CYS A 212 12.33 10.81 0.54
C CYS A 212 11.35 9.65 0.37
N VAL A 213 11.16 9.22 -0.86
CA VAL A 213 10.29 8.10 -1.25
C VAL A 213 11.00 7.16 -2.23
N ARG A 214 10.37 6.04 -2.58
CA ARG A 214 10.90 5.01 -3.48
C ARG A 214 9.82 4.45 -4.40
N VAL A 215 10.15 4.27 -5.67
CA VAL A 215 9.26 3.63 -6.64
C VAL A 215 9.18 2.14 -6.33
N ASP A 216 8.06 1.70 -5.77
CA ASP A 216 7.82 0.31 -5.36
C ASP A 216 6.66 -0.34 -6.12
N ASP A 217 5.92 0.48 -6.87
CA ASP A 217 4.69 0.08 -7.52
C ASP A 217 4.52 0.72 -8.90
N SER A 218 3.55 0.21 -9.66
CA SER A 218 3.17 0.74 -10.96
C SER A 218 1.65 0.91 -11.02
N SER A 219 1.20 1.86 -11.83
CA SER A 219 -0.22 2.07 -12.05
C SER A 219 -0.61 1.63 -13.44
N TRP A 220 -1.72 0.90 -13.53
CA TRP A 220 -2.32 0.50 -14.80
C TRP A 220 -3.08 1.64 -15.49
N SER A 221 -3.31 2.76 -14.79
CA SER A 221 -4.14 3.87 -15.27
C SER A 221 -3.36 5.15 -15.57
N PHE A 222 -2.08 5.21 -15.21
CA PHE A 222 -1.23 6.37 -15.45
C PHE A 222 -0.41 6.21 -16.72
N ASP A 223 -0.30 7.32 -17.45
CA ASP A 223 0.75 7.51 -18.43
C ASP A 223 2.06 7.90 -17.71
N ALA A 224 3.00 8.52 -18.41
CA ALA A 224 4.24 9.03 -17.82
C ALA A 224 4.02 10.25 -16.91
N CYS A 225 4.97 10.51 -16.01
CA CYS A 225 5.06 11.74 -15.21
C CYS A 225 3.88 11.93 -14.24
N HIS A 226 3.48 10.83 -13.60
CA HIS A 226 2.50 10.81 -12.52
C HIS A 226 3.11 10.04 -11.36
N ILE A 227 3.12 10.65 -10.18
CA ILE A 227 3.54 9.99 -8.93
C ILE A 227 2.31 9.80 -8.05
N ASP A 228 2.13 8.59 -7.54
CA ASP A 228 1.02 8.26 -6.65
C ASP A 228 1.57 7.74 -5.33
N LEU A 229 1.34 8.49 -4.24
CA LEU A 229 1.90 8.17 -2.93
C LEU A 229 1.05 7.12 -2.22
N PHE A 230 1.70 6.06 -1.75
CA PHE A 230 1.03 5.08 -0.92
C PHE A 230 0.79 5.62 0.49
N VAL A 231 -0.48 5.87 0.81
CA VAL A 231 -0.94 6.23 2.15
C VAL A 231 -1.77 5.07 2.70
N PRO A 232 -1.56 4.59 3.93
CA PRO A 232 -2.07 3.28 4.31
C PRO A 232 -3.60 3.21 4.39
N THR A 233 -4.30 4.34 4.56
CA THR A 233 -5.75 4.38 4.74
C THR A 233 -6.41 5.61 4.13
N TYR A 234 -7.72 5.52 3.85
CA TYR A 234 -8.54 6.66 3.41
C TYR A 234 -8.53 7.82 4.42
N ILE A 235 -8.35 7.55 5.71
CA ILE A 235 -8.25 8.60 6.73
C ILE A 235 -6.93 9.37 6.57
N ASP A 236 -5.84 8.68 6.22
CA ASP A 236 -4.54 9.33 6.00
C ASP A 236 -4.59 10.19 4.74
N TYR A 237 -5.23 9.71 3.67
CA TYR A 237 -5.53 10.50 2.47
C TYR A 237 -6.22 11.83 2.81
N LEU A 238 -7.32 11.77 3.58
CA LEU A 238 -8.08 12.95 3.99
C LEU A 238 -7.29 13.87 4.93
N TRP A 239 -6.40 13.31 5.75
CA TRP A 239 -5.63 14.06 6.73
C TRP A 239 -4.49 14.84 6.09
N LEU A 240 -3.78 14.23 5.13
CA LEU A 240 -2.61 14.84 4.52
C LEU A 240 -2.98 16.02 3.60
N ASP A 241 -4.13 15.96 2.91
CA ASP A 241 -4.66 17.05 2.07
C ASP A 241 -3.58 17.66 1.13
N LEU A 242 -2.83 16.78 0.45
CA LEU A 242 -1.69 17.14 -0.39
C LEU A 242 -2.14 17.86 -1.68
N ASP A 243 -1.26 18.71 -2.24
CA ASP A 243 -1.47 19.33 -3.56
C ASP A 243 -1.52 18.24 -4.65
N GLU A 244 -2.37 18.43 -5.66
CA GLU A 244 -2.51 17.50 -6.81
C GLU A 244 -1.29 17.54 -7.75
N GLN A 245 -0.31 18.39 -7.45
CA GLN A 245 0.95 18.49 -8.18
C GLN A 245 2.13 18.58 -7.23
N ALA A 246 3.24 17.94 -7.62
CA ALA A 246 4.46 17.95 -6.84
C ALA A 246 5.72 18.23 -7.67
N THR A 247 6.73 18.76 -7.00
CA THR A 247 8.09 18.94 -7.53
C THR A 247 8.93 17.74 -7.12
N ILE A 248 9.46 17.02 -8.10
CA ILE A 248 10.16 15.75 -7.90
C ILE A 248 11.61 15.89 -8.32
N GLU A 249 12.53 15.43 -7.48
CA GLU A 249 13.93 15.24 -7.83
C GLU A 249 14.25 13.74 -7.86
N LEU A 250 14.83 13.28 -8.97
CA LEU A 250 15.39 11.93 -9.05
C LEU A 250 16.75 11.92 -8.34
N VAL A 251 16.87 11.14 -7.28
CA VAL A 251 18.05 11.15 -6.40
C VAL A 251 18.44 9.73 -6.02
N ASP A 252 19.73 9.47 -5.82
CA ASP A 252 20.22 8.15 -5.38
C ASP A 252 20.47 8.10 -3.86
N ASP A 253 20.79 9.25 -3.27
CA ASP A 253 21.25 9.43 -1.90
C ASP A 253 20.16 9.89 -0.92
N CYS A 254 18.89 9.88 -1.33
CA CYS A 254 17.78 10.08 -0.40
C CYS A 254 17.75 8.98 0.67
N GLU A 255 17.73 9.37 1.95
CA GLU A 255 17.63 8.44 3.07
C GLU A 255 16.15 8.22 3.41
N LEU A 256 15.63 7.03 3.10
CA LEU A 256 14.27 6.65 3.46
C LEU A 256 14.16 6.51 4.98
N GLN A 257 13.11 7.08 5.56
CA GLN A 257 12.79 6.87 6.97
C GLN A 257 11.67 5.86 7.14
N ASN A 258 11.57 5.31 8.35
CA ASN A 258 10.51 4.38 8.69
C ASN A 258 9.39 5.12 9.43
N TYR A 259 8.25 5.29 8.77
CA TYR A 259 7.06 5.94 9.30
C TYR A 259 6.03 4.94 9.86
N ILE A 260 6.41 3.66 10.00
CA ILE A 260 5.51 2.63 10.49
C ILE A 260 5.43 2.69 12.01
N SER A 261 4.20 2.61 12.54
CA SER A 261 3.90 2.64 13.95
C SER A 261 3.04 1.43 14.34
N ILE A 262 2.88 1.20 15.64
CA ILE A 262 1.94 0.19 16.14
C ILE A 262 0.49 0.47 15.71
N HIS A 263 0.12 1.73 15.48
CA HIS A 263 -1.21 2.08 14.97
C HIS A 263 -1.44 1.53 13.57
N HIS A 264 -0.43 1.61 12.70
CA HIS A 264 -0.48 1.02 11.36
C HIS A 264 -0.65 -0.51 11.43
N LEU A 265 0.03 -1.19 12.37
CA LEU A 265 -0.14 -2.64 12.54
C LEU A 265 -1.56 -3.02 13.01
N ILE A 266 -2.14 -2.25 13.93
CA ILE A 266 -3.53 -2.44 14.39
C ILE A 266 -4.51 -2.24 13.23
N GLN A 267 -4.34 -1.16 12.49
CA GLN A 267 -5.12 -0.81 11.30
C GLN A 267 -5.08 -1.89 10.21
N MET A 268 -3.93 -2.54 10.04
CA MET A 268 -3.76 -3.63 9.07
C MET A 268 -4.17 -5.00 9.58
N LYS A 269 -4.67 -5.11 10.82
CA LYS A 269 -4.94 -6.37 11.52
C LYS A 269 -3.72 -7.30 11.50
N ALA A 270 -2.52 -6.73 11.54
CA ALA A 270 -1.25 -7.44 11.53
C ALA A 270 -0.85 -7.87 12.95
N THR A 271 0.32 -8.51 13.09
CA THR A 271 0.89 -8.81 14.40
C THR A 271 1.12 -7.52 15.20
N LEU A 272 0.91 -7.57 16.51
CA LEU A 272 1.25 -6.47 17.43
C LEU A 272 2.70 -6.54 17.94
N ASN A 273 3.50 -7.49 17.43
CA ASN A 273 4.91 -7.57 17.75
C ASN A 273 5.67 -6.41 17.09
N THR A 274 5.91 -5.33 17.83
CA THR A 274 6.61 -4.14 17.33
C THR A 274 8.06 -4.40 16.90
N SER A 275 8.65 -5.56 17.24
CA SER A 275 9.99 -5.91 16.78
C SER A 275 10.11 -6.06 15.26
N ILE A 276 8.98 -6.21 14.55
CA ILE A 276 8.99 -6.29 13.08
C ILE A 276 9.11 -4.91 12.43
N ILE A 277 8.73 -3.84 13.11
CA ILE A 277 8.61 -2.50 12.51
C ILE A 277 9.89 -2.06 11.78
N PRO A 278 11.11 -2.18 12.38
CA PRO A 278 12.33 -1.78 11.69
C PRO A 278 12.61 -2.59 10.40
N LEU A 279 12.06 -3.80 10.30
CA LEU A 279 12.27 -4.69 9.15
C LEU A 279 11.34 -4.35 7.99
N LEU A 280 10.16 -3.80 8.27
CA LEU A 280 9.12 -3.53 7.26
C LEU A 280 9.51 -2.47 6.22
N LEU A 281 10.49 -1.60 6.50
CA LEU A 281 11.02 -0.65 5.51
C LEU A 281 11.81 -1.34 4.38
N TYR A 282 12.36 -2.52 4.66
CA TYR A 282 13.27 -3.25 3.78
C TYR A 282 12.78 -4.65 3.43
N ASP A 283 11.52 -4.96 3.75
CA ASP A 283 10.91 -6.26 3.49
C ASP A 283 10.65 -6.40 1.99
N ASN A 284 11.13 -7.50 1.41
CA ASN A 284 10.96 -7.89 0.02
C ASN A 284 10.29 -9.27 -0.04
#